data_AF-A0A1B6JLE7-F1
#
_entry.id   AF-A0A1B6JLE7-F1
#
_cell.length_a   1.000
_cell.length_b   1.000
_cell.length_c   1.000
_cell.angle_alpha   90.00
_cell.angle_beta   90.00
_cell.angle_gamma   90.00
#
_symmetry.space_group_name_H-M   'P 1'
#
loop_
_entity.id
_entity.type
_entity.pdbx_description
1 polymer ?
#
loop_
_entity_poly.entity_id
_entity_poly.type
_entity_poly.pdbx_seq_one_letter_code
_entity_poly.pdbx_strand_id
1 'polypeptide(L)'
;LDYCHNISNELQTKSQTAEEAVIELINKFVEAIEDPNIDAEEKFDWLDPEKLVKPVFVIKPRGQADDDDPYKKEKDEYTIDDLKADCMEVYGFFNRKNMDALTKATRNTLRTLRERASSSSLVIRHEHNKSDPHYAYPLLTGDMVLYIPNVTIVPTLEEMQAYFSKVTKSVLNTIRSIPQWGSVQGDKKSGVGLLRHPRPVSKPNAKSIVFDIMSTDMSGGMGTERSRDYLKQVMENKEVVRLTVALQGNLLLVKPDVNKLLQSYQTFSHLWSDERNEILNAFVDSQPMTIYIEDKFAELEKLLQTIEEIPALNILGPLEIQTAKFKLALKVEWKEWKLTLGNILLNAYRKKLADLWEFIEVKGDVLLKPVKDLDDVRLAMACLESVRDNFIHLDRELIAIEEAYAIFAKFNIKVPPEDIEKVDGLRFNFNNLITYSKEMQETLCKCQEPMKKELMEGVAEFAQEVFDFDRDFEENGPMVEGLEAREASDRVLLFQARFDELWRKYEVYSSGEKLFALQVNEYPILI
;
A
#
# COMPACT_ATOMS: atom_id res chain seq x y z
N LEU A 1 -10.25 -27.60 -12.99
CA LEU A 1 -11.31 -28.64 -12.87
C LEU A 1 -11.16 -29.65 -14.00
N ASP A 2 -10.89 -29.20 -15.23
CA ASP A 2 -10.62 -30.05 -16.40
C ASP A 2 -9.52 -31.10 -16.19
N TYR A 3 -8.44 -30.74 -15.49
CA TYR A 3 -7.35 -31.69 -15.17
C TYR A 3 -7.80 -32.86 -14.30
N CYS A 4 -8.62 -32.61 -13.26
CA CYS A 4 -9.14 -33.68 -12.41
C CYS A 4 -10.11 -34.56 -13.19
N HIS A 5 -10.92 -33.99 -14.09
CA HIS A 5 -11.83 -34.75 -14.93
C HIS A 5 -11.09 -35.64 -15.93
N ASN A 6 -10.04 -35.14 -16.57
CA ASN A 6 -9.21 -35.92 -17.49
C ASN A 6 -8.50 -37.08 -16.78
N ILE A 7 -7.91 -36.83 -15.60
CA ILE A 7 -7.27 -37.87 -14.80
C ILE A 7 -8.29 -38.91 -14.34
N SER A 8 -9.48 -38.47 -13.94
CA SER A 8 -10.58 -39.36 -13.57
C SER A 8 -10.95 -40.29 -14.71
N ASN A 9 -11.13 -39.77 -15.92
CA ASN A 9 -11.48 -40.56 -17.10
C ASN A 9 -10.37 -41.56 -17.47
N GLU A 10 -9.11 -41.15 -17.35
CA GLU A 10 -7.97 -42.04 -17.59
C GLU A 10 -7.90 -43.18 -16.55
N LEU A 11 -8.08 -42.85 -15.27
CA LEU A 11 -8.10 -43.85 -14.19
C LEU A 11 -9.29 -44.81 -14.33
N GLN A 12 -10.46 -44.28 -14.69
CA GLN A 12 -11.64 -45.09 -14.98
C GLN A 12 -11.39 -46.04 -16.16
N THR A 13 -10.83 -45.54 -17.27
CA THR A 13 -10.53 -46.37 -18.44
C THR A 13 -9.56 -47.51 -18.06
N LYS A 14 -8.49 -47.20 -17.33
CA LYS A 14 -7.54 -48.22 -16.84
C LYS A 14 -8.20 -49.24 -15.90
N SER A 15 -9.06 -48.78 -15.00
CA SER A 15 -9.80 -49.65 -14.07
C SER A 15 -10.78 -50.56 -14.81
N GLN A 16 -11.45 -50.05 -15.85
CA GLN A 16 -12.40 -50.81 -16.67
C GLN A 16 -11.68 -51.85 -17.54
N THR A 17 -10.60 -51.48 -18.23
CA THR A 17 -9.81 -52.44 -19.01
C THR A 17 -9.25 -53.56 -18.13
N ALA A 18 -8.87 -53.26 -16.89
CA ALA A 18 -8.43 -54.27 -15.93
C ALA A 18 -9.59 -55.19 -15.48
N GLU A 19 -10.80 -54.67 -15.29
CA GLU A 19 -12.00 -55.46 -15.00
C GLU A 19 -12.32 -56.41 -16.14
N GLU A 20 -12.34 -55.91 -17.38
CA GLU A 20 -12.60 -56.68 -18.60
C GLU A 20 -11.58 -57.81 -18.78
N ALA A 21 -10.29 -57.55 -18.56
CA ALA A 21 -9.23 -58.56 -18.64
C ALA A 21 -9.36 -59.64 -17.54
N VAL A 22 -9.79 -59.28 -16.33
CA VAL A 22 -10.03 -60.24 -15.24
C VAL A 22 -11.25 -61.10 -15.55
N ILE A 23 -12.32 -60.51 -16.09
CA ILE A 23 -13.50 -61.24 -16.54
C ILE A 23 -13.13 -62.22 -17.66
N GLU A 24 -12.34 -61.78 -18.65
CA GLU A 24 -11.86 -62.66 -19.74
C GLU A 24 -11.01 -63.81 -19.20
N LEU A 25 -10.11 -63.53 -18.24
CA LEU A 25 -9.28 -64.56 -17.61
C LEU A 25 -10.12 -65.60 -16.86
N ILE A 26 -11.09 -65.15 -16.06
CA ILE A 26 -12.00 -66.05 -15.34
C ILE A 26 -12.82 -66.87 -16.34
N ASN A 27 -13.33 -66.24 -17.41
CA ASN A 27 -14.08 -66.95 -18.44
C ASN A 27 -13.24 -68.00 -19.17
N LYS A 28 -11.93 -67.78 -19.40
CA LYS A 28 -11.01 -68.80 -19.93
C LYS A 28 -10.76 -69.94 -18.96
N PHE A 29 -10.64 -69.67 -17.67
CA PHE A 29 -10.54 -70.73 -16.65
C PHE A 29 -11.83 -71.53 -16.55
N VAL A 30 -12.97 -70.85 -16.65
CA VAL A 30 -14.29 -71.47 -16.72
C VAL A 30 -14.40 -72.33 -17.97
N GLU A 31 -13.98 -71.86 -19.15
CA GLU A 31 -14.00 -72.64 -20.40
C GLU A 31 -13.17 -73.94 -20.30
N ALA A 32 -12.03 -73.91 -19.60
CA ALA A 32 -11.13 -75.06 -19.44
C ALA A 32 -11.64 -76.19 -18.51
N ILE A 33 -12.77 -76.02 -17.81
CA ILE A 33 -13.32 -77.03 -16.91
C ILE A 33 -14.28 -77.95 -17.69
N GLU A 34 -13.86 -79.17 -18.04
CA GLU A 34 -14.72 -80.14 -18.74
C GLU A 34 -15.42 -81.10 -17.74
N ASP A 35 -16.33 -80.56 -16.91
CA ASP A 35 -17.08 -81.35 -15.92
C ASP A 35 -18.53 -81.59 -16.40
N PRO A 36 -18.99 -82.85 -16.59
CA PRO A 36 -20.34 -83.17 -17.08
C PRO A 36 -21.49 -82.80 -16.13
N ASN A 37 -21.20 -82.44 -14.87
CA ASN A 37 -22.19 -82.03 -13.87
C ASN A 37 -22.51 -80.52 -13.87
N ILE A 38 -21.91 -79.75 -14.78
CA ILE A 38 -22.05 -78.29 -14.84
C ILE A 38 -22.74 -77.90 -16.16
N ASP A 39 -23.89 -77.24 -16.07
CA ASP A 39 -24.64 -76.76 -17.24
C ASP A 39 -23.78 -75.77 -18.05
N ALA A 40 -23.67 -76.01 -19.36
CA ALA A 40 -22.80 -75.26 -20.27
C ALA A 40 -23.21 -73.77 -20.39
N GLU A 41 -24.48 -73.43 -20.15
CA GLU A 41 -24.97 -72.05 -20.26
C GLU A 41 -24.89 -71.29 -18.92
N GLU A 42 -25.16 -71.94 -17.78
CA GLU A 42 -25.14 -71.27 -16.45
C GLU A 42 -23.74 -71.04 -15.88
N LYS A 43 -22.73 -71.68 -16.47
CA LYS A 43 -21.32 -71.62 -16.04
C LYS A 43 -20.71 -70.24 -16.16
N PHE A 44 -21.17 -69.44 -17.12
CA PHE A 44 -20.68 -68.08 -17.37
C PHE A 44 -21.42 -67.01 -16.54
N ASP A 45 -22.52 -67.36 -15.87
CA ASP A 45 -23.29 -66.47 -14.98
C ASP A 45 -22.81 -66.57 -13.53
N TRP A 46 -21.51 -66.33 -13.33
CA TRP A 46 -20.85 -66.40 -12.02
C TRP A 46 -20.77 -65.03 -11.31
N LEU A 47 -20.94 -63.92 -12.04
CA LEU A 47 -20.79 -62.57 -11.51
C LEU A 47 -22.09 -62.08 -10.86
N ASP A 48 -22.17 -62.17 -9.53
CA ASP A 48 -23.30 -61.69 -8.73
C ASP A 48 -22.98 -60.34 -8.04
N PRO A 49 -23.58 -59.21 -8.48
CA PRO A 49 -23.35 -57.88 -7.91
C PRO A 49 -23.79 -57.71 -6.45
N GLU A 50 -24.68 -58.57 -5.95
CA GLU A 50 -25.18 -58.53 -4.57
C GLU A 50 -24.24 -59.25 -3.59
N LYS A 51 -23.59 -60.34 -4.02
CA LYS A 51 -22.58 -61.06 -3.21
C LYS A 51 -21.28 -60.28 -3.04
N LEU A 52 -20.98 -59.32 -3.94
CA LEU A 52 -19.85 -58.38 -3.82
C LEU A 52 -20.01 -57.34 -2.69
N VAL A 53 -21.21 -57.18 -2.12
CA VAL A 53 -21.54 -56.15 -1.10
C VAL A 53 -21.07 -56.53 0.29
N LYS A 54 -20.95 -57.83 0.59
CA LYS A 54 -20.47 -58.26 1.89
C LYS A 54 -18.96 -58.06 1.90
N PRO A 55 -18.38 -57.26 2.83
CA PRO A 55 -16.95 -57.32 3.04
C PRO A 55 -16.62 -58.80 3.22
N VAL A 56 -15.68 -59.30 2.43
CA VAL A 56 -15.16 -60.67 2.50
C VAL A 56 -14.45 -60.81 3.85
N PHE A 57 -15.22 -60.79 4.93
CA PHE A 57 -14.80 -61.20 6.25
C PHE A 57 -14.74 -62.72 6.16
N VAL A 58 -13.53 -63.18 5.92
CA VAL A 58 -13.06 -64.51 6.28
C VAL A 58 -14.02 -65.60 5.81
N ILE A 59 -14.04 -65.85 4.50
CA ILE A 59 -14.17 -67.25 4.10
C ILE A 59 -12.81 -67.84 4.49
N LYS A 60 -12.82 -68.65 5.56
CA LYS A 60 -11.63 -69.36 6.02
C LYS A 60 -11.00 -70.05 4.81
N PRO A 61 -9.68 -69.96 4.59
CA PRO A 61 -9.03 -70.84 3.63
C PRO A 61 -9.45 -72.27 3.97
N ARG A 62 -9.85 -73.04 2.96
CA ARG A 62 -10.18 -74.46 3.13
C ARG A 62 -8.95 -75.12 3.80
N GLY A 63 -9.06 -75.43 5.09
CA GLY A 63 -7.95 -76.00 5.88
C GLY A 63 -7.76 -75.53 7.33
N GLN A 64 -8.43 -74.48 7.83
CA GLN A 64 -8.34 -74.11 9.26
C GLN A 64 -9.69 -73.76 9.89
N ALA A 65 -10.42 -74.79 10.30
CA ALA A 65 -11.43 -74.69 11.36
C ALA A 65 -11.28 -75.92 12.25
N ASP A 66 -11.22 -75.65 13.56
CA ASP A 66 -11.23 -76.58 14.68
C ASP A 66 -11.80 -77.97 14.33
N ASP A 67 -10.92 -78.97 14.40
CA ASP A 67 -11.26 -80.38 14.49
C ASP A 67 -12.24 -80.55 15.65
N ASP A 68 -13.49 -80.94 15.36
CA ASP A 68 -14.38 -81.74 16.24
C ASP A 68 -15.81 -81.79 15.65
N ASP A 69 -15.97 -82.32 14.43
CA ASP A 69 -17.29 -82.81 13.97
C ASP A 69 -17.15 -84.10 13.15
N PRO A 70 -17.45 -85.29 13.71
CA PRO A 70 -17.20 -86.59 13.07
C PRO A 70 -18.15 -86.95 11.91
N TYR A 71 -19.06 -86.06 11.49
CA TYR A 71 -20.07 -86.34 10.46
C TYR A 71 -20.03 -85.38 9.25
N LYS A 72 -18.87 -84.80 8.91
CA LYS A 72 -18.70 -84.20 7.58
C LYS A 72 -18.45 -85.29 6.54
N LYS A 73 -19.53 -85.70 5.85
CA LYS A 73 -19.42 -86.41 4.56
C LYS A 73 -18.55 -85.59 3.61
N GLU A 74 -17.53 -86.22 3.02
CA GLU A 74 -16.88 -85.72 1.81
C GLU A 74 -17.98 -85.38 0.78
N LYS A 75 -18.06 -84.11 0.37
CA LYS A 75 -18.90 -83.72 -0.76
C LYS A 75 -18.15 -84.18 -2.01
N ASP A 76 -18.52 -85.33 -2.55
CA ASP A 76 -17.88 -85.93 -3.73
C ASP A 76 -18.24 -85.22 -5.06
N GLU A 77 -19.16 -84.27 -5.06
CA GLU A 77 -19.54 -83.53 -6.27
C GLU A 77 -19.23 -82.04 -6.13
N TYR A 78 -18.35 -81.54 -7.00
CA TYR A 78 -18.08 -80.12 -7.19
C TYR A 78 -19.29 -79.50 -7.88
N THR A 79 -19.99 -78.60 -7.18
CA THR A 79 -21.24 -78.03 -7.69
C THR A 79 -21.00 -76.73 -8.46
N ILE A 80 -21.95 -76.36 -9.33
CA ILE A 80 -21.95 -75.07 -10.05
C ILE A 80 -21.81 -73.88 -9.08
N ASP A 81 -22.39 -73.99 -7.88
CA ASP A 81 -22.28 -72.97 -6.84
C ASP A 81 -20.86 -72.85 -6.25
N ASP A 82 -20.12 -73.95 -6.16
CA ASP A 82 -18.72 -73.95 -5.73
C ASP A 82 -17.82 -73.28 -6.80
N LEU A 83 -18.08 -73.57 -8.08
CA LEU A 83 -17.41 -72.89 -9.21
C LEU A 83 -17.67 -71.39 -9.23
N LYS A 84 -18.93 -70.99 -9.03
CA LYS A 84 -19.31 -69.57 -8.95
C LYS A 84 -18.65 -68.89 -7.74
N ALA A 85 -18.49 -69.59 -6.61
CA ALA A 85 -17.78 -69.07 -5.45
C ALA A 85 -16.29 -68.87 -5.70
N ASP A 86 -15.61 -69.83 -6.33
CA ASP A 86 -14.18 -69.73 -6.67
C ASP A 86 -13.91 -68.60 -7.69
N CYS A 87 -14.76 -68.46 -8.71
CA CYS A 87 -14.69 -67.36 -9.68
C CYS A 87 -14.87 -65.99 -9.01
N MET A 88 -15.82 -65.88 -8.08
CA MET A 88 -16.05 -64.67 -7.29
C MET A 88 -14.89 -64.37 -6.33
N GLU A 89 -14.18 -65.39 -5.83
CA GLU A 89 -12.97 -65.19 -5.02
C GLU A 89 -11.83 -64.61 -5.86
N VAL A 90 -11.59 -65.15 -7.06
CA VAL A 90 -10.57 -64.62 -8.00
C VAL A 90 -10.90 -63.18 -8.40
N TYR A 91 -12.16 -62.90 -8.74
CA TYR A 91 -12.63 -61.55 -9.04
C TYR A 91 -12.45 -60.60 -7.84
N GLY A 92 -12.82 -61.05 -6.64
CA GLY A 92 -12.64 -60.31 -5.39
C GLY A 92 -11.17 -60.02 -5.08
N PHE A 93 -10.26 -60.95 -5.38
CA PHE A 93 -8.81 -60.78 -5.21
C PHE A 93 -8.28 -59.65 -6.10
N PHE A 94 -8.62 -59.64 -7.40
CA PHE A 94 -8.17 -58.59 -8.31
C PHE A 94 -8.85 -57.24 -8.02
N ASN A 95 -10.11 -57.23 -7.61
CA ASN A 95 -10.80 -56.02 -7.16
C ASN A 95 -10.09 -55.39 -5.95
N ARG A 96 -9.67 -56.21 -4.97
CA ARG A 96 -8.85 -55.75 -3.85
C ARG A 96 -7.49 -55.21 -4.31
N LYS A 97 -6.85 -55.83 -5.30
CA LYS A 97 -5.59 -55.32 -5.87
C LYS A 97 -5.77 -53.96 -6.56
N ASN A 98 -6.87 -53.75 -7.26
CA ASN A 98 -7.21 -52.45 -7.85
C ASN A 98 -7.40 -51.39 -6.74
N MET A 99 -8.16 -51.71 -5.69
CA MET A 99 -8.32 -50.86 -4.51
C MET A 99 -6.97 -50.53 -3.83
N ASP A 100 -6.08 -51.51 -3.66
CA ASP A 100 -4.74 -51.31 -3.10
C ASP A 100 -3.90 -50.39 -3.99
N ALA A 101 -4.01 -50.53 -5.32
CA ALA A 101 -3.32 -49.67 -6.30
C ALA A 101 -3.83 -48.22 -6.24
N LEU A 102 -5.14 -48.01 -6.20
CA LEU A 102 -5.75 -46.69 -6.01
C LEU A 102 -5.30 -46.06 -4.69
N THR A 103 -5.34 -46.81 -3.59
CA THR A 103 -4.88 -46.35 -2.28
C THR A 103 -3.39 -45.95 -2.31
N LYS A 104 -2.55 -46.75 -2.98
CA LYS A 104 -1.12 -46.45 -3.14
C LYS A 104 -0.90 -45.18 -3.97
N ALA A 105 -1.66 -45.00 -5.05
CA ALA A 105 -1.59 -43.80 -5.90
C ALA A 105 -1.96 -42.55 -5.09
N THR A 106 -3.11 -42.56 -4.41
CA THR A 106 -3.56 -41.45 -3.54
C THR A 106 -2.52 -41.11 -2.48
N ARG A 107 -2.01 -42.13 -1.79
CA ARG A 107 -0.98 -41.94 -0.77
C ARG A 107 0.28 -41.26 -1.33
N ASN A 108 0.77 -41.72 -2.48
CA ASN A 108 1.97 -41.16 -3.10
C ASN A 108 1.73 -39.70 -3.51
N THR A 109 0.59 -39.38 -4.11
CA THR A 109 0.21 -38.00 -4.47
C THR A 109 0.16 -37.09 -3.25
N LEU A 110 -0.51 -37.50 -2.16
CA LEU A 110 -0.59 -36.71 -0.94
C LEU A 110 0.79 -36.53 -0.28
N ARG A 111 1.67 -37.55 -0.35
CA ARG A 111 3.03 -37.47 0.17
C ARG A 111 3.87 -36.46 -0.61
N THR A 112 3.87 -36.52 -1.93
CA THR A 112 4.61 -35.56 -2.78
C THR A 112 4.07 -34.14 -2.60
N LEU A 113 2.75 -33.97 -2.50
CA LEU A 113 2.14 -32.66 -2.22
C LEU A 113 2.59 -32.12 -0.86
N ARG A 114 2.64 -32.99 0.17
CA ARG A 114 3.11 -32.63 1.50
C ARG A 114 4.58 -32.23 1.49
N GLU A 115 5.46 -33.01 0.85
CA GLU A 115 6.89 -32.71 0.75
C GLU A 115 7.14 -31.33 0.13
N ARG A 116 6.39 -30.99 -0.93
CA ARG A 116 6.48 -29.66 -1.56
C ARG A 116 5.91 -28.55 -0.70
N ALA A 117 4.77 -28.78 -0.03
CA ALA A 117 4.16 -27.77 0.85
C ALA A 117 4.92 -27.58 2.18
N SER A 118 5.62 -28.62 2.66
CA SER A 118 6.44 -28.58 3.88
C SER A 118 7.89 -28.17 3.62
N SER A 119 8.25 -27.84 2.38
CA SER A 119 9.58 -27.33 2.05
C SER A 119 9.74 -25.91 2.62
N SER A 120 9.89 -25.78 3.94
CA SER A 120 10.24 -24.51 4.56
C SER A 120 11.70 -24.21 4.27
N SER A 121 11.97 -23.16 3.50
CA SER A 121 13.32 -22.65 3.34
C SER A 121 13.60 -21.70 4.51
N LEU A 122 14.63 -21.97 5.31
CA LEU A 122 15.13 -21.01 6.32
C LEU A 122 15.67 -19.72 5.68
N VAL A 123 15.88 -19.73 4.36
CA VAL A 123 16.44 -18.61 3.58
C VAL A 123 15.39 -18.09 2.61
N ILE A 124 15.12 -16.79 2.67
CA ILE A 124 14.28 -16.08 1.70
C ILE A 124 15.07 -15.97 0.40
N ARG A 125 14.48 -16.39 -0.73
CA ARG A 125 15.12 -16.27 -2.05
C ARG A 125 14.45 -15.14 -2.83
N HIS A 126 15.24 -14.42 -3.63
CA HIS A 126 14.76 -13.26 -4.39
C HIS A 126 14.64 -13.53 -5.90
N GLU A 127 14.99 -14.74 -6.34
CA GLU A 127 14.96 -15.16 -7.73
C GLU A 127 14.72 -16.67 -7.86
N HIS A 128 14.24 -17.08 -9.04
CA HIS A 128 14.13 -18.50 -9.38
C HIS A 128 15.46 -19.03 -9.91
N ASN A 129 15.89 -20.18 -9.39
CA ASN A 129 17.10 -20.85 -9.87
C ASN A 129 16.79 -21.70 -11.11
N LYS A 130 16.74 -21.06 -12.28
CA LYS A 130 16.39 -21.71 -13.55
C LYS A 130 17.42 -22.74 -14.04
N SER A 131 18.66 -22.69 -13.54
CA SER A 131 19.72 -23.61 -13.93
C SER A 131 19.73 -24.91 -13.13
N ASP A 132 19.04 -24.96 -11.99
CA ASP A 132 18.91 -26.17 -11.19
C ASP A 132 17.70 -27.00 -11.68
N PRO A 133 17.93 -28.19 -12.28
CA PRO A 133 16.86 -29.06 -12.73
C PRO A 133 16.01 -29.63 -11.58
N HIS A 134 16.48 -29.54 -10.33
CA HIS A 134 15.74 -29.93 -9.13
C HIS A 134 15.08 -28.74 -8.42
N TYR A 135 15.05 -27.56 -9.03
CA TYR A 135 14.41 -26.39 -8.45
C TYR A 135 12.89 -26.59 -8.31
N ALA A 136 12.44 -26.65 -7.06
CA ALA A 136 11.02 -26.68 -6.73
C ALA A 136 10.45 -25.26 -6.81
N TYR A 137 9.63 -25.00 -7.83
CA TYR A 137 8.88 -23.75 -7.93
C TYR A 137 7.90 -23.58 -6.74
N PRO A 138 7.56 -22.35 -6.35
CA PRO A 138 6.49 -22.10 -5.40
C PRO A 138 5.15 -22.68 -5.88
N LEU A 139 4.29 -23.09 -4.94
CA LEU A 139 2.96 -23.62 -5.24
C LEU A 139 1.91 -22.53 -5.37
N LEU A 140 2.09 -21.43 -4.62
CA LEU A 140 1.13 -20.36 -4.47
C LEU A 140 1.84 -19.02 -4.62
N THR A 141 1.15 -18.07 -5.25
CA THR A 141 1.61 -16.70 -5.40
C THR A 141 0.69 -15.77 -4.61
N GLY A 142 1.27 -14.74 -4.01
CA GLY A 142 0.55 -13.66 -3.35
C GLY A 142 1.18 -12.32 -3.63
N ASP A 143 0.39 -11.28 -3.54
CA ASP A 143 0.86 -9.91 -3.65
C ASP A 143 1.07 -9.31 -2.27
N MET A 144 2.21 -8.67 -2.07
CA MET A 144 2.43 -7.80 -0.93
C MET A 144 1.76 -6.45 -1.19
N VAL A 145 0.89 -6.02 -0.28
CA VAL A 145 0.11 -4.79 -0.39
C VAL A 145 0.21 -3.99 0.91
N LEU A 146 0.40 -2.67 0.75
CA LEU A 146 0.33 -1.71 1.85
C LEU A 146 -1.11 -1.22 2.01
N TYR A 147 -1.75 -1.58 3.12
CA TYR A 147 -3.01 -1.00 3.59
C TYR A 147 -2.70 -0.15 4.81
N ILE A 148 -2.29 1.11 4.60
CA ILE A 148 -1.81 2.01 5.64
C ILE A 148 -2.68 1.89 6.91
N PRO A 149 -2.08 1.56 8.08
CA PRO A 149 -0.64 1.41 8.34
C PRO A 149 -0.08 -0.02 8.19
N ASN A 150 -0.92 -0.99 7.83
CA ASN A 150 -0.61 -2.41 7.83
C ASN A 150 -0.07 -2.92 6.49
N VAL A 151 1.00 -3.70 6.55
CA VAL A 151 1.55 -4.42 5.39
C VAL A 151 1.06 -5.86 5.42
N THR A 152 0.37 -6.30 4.38
CA THR A 152 -0.25 -7.63 4.34
C THR A 152 -0.02 -8.32 3.01
N ILE A 153 -0.24 -9.64 2.98
CA ILE A 153 -0.22 -10.44 1.75
C ILE A 153 -1.67 -10.67 1.33
N VAL A 154 -1.94 -10.47 0.04
CA VAL A 154 -3.25 -10.71 -0.58
C VAL A 154 -3.07 -11.75 -1.68
N PRO A 155 -3.80 -12.89 -1.65
CA PRO A 155 -4.72 -13.33 -0.60
C PRO A 155 -4.00 -13.62 0.74
N THR A 156 -4.74 -13.62 1.84
CA THR A 156 -4.14 -13.89 3.17
C THR A 156 -3.63 -15.33 3.28
N LEU A 157 -2.75 -15.61 4.23
CA LEU A 157 -2.21 -16.96 4.40
C LEU A 157 -3.31 -17.98 4.75
N GLU A 158 -4.30 -17.55 5.53
CA GLU A 158 -5.49 -18.33 5.87
C GLU A 158 -6.34 -18.64 4.62
N GLU A 159 -6.53 -17.67 3.73
CA GLU A 159 -7.22 -17.86 2.45
C GLU A 159 -6.42 -18.80 1.52
N MET A 160 -5.11 -18.62 1.42
CA MET A 160 -4.23 -19.51 0.66
C MET A 160 -4.31 -20.95 1.18
N GLN A 161 -4.33 -21.15 2.50
CA GLN A 161 -4.53 -22.47 3.11
C GLN A 161 -5.92 -23.03 2.81
N ALA A 162 -6.96 -22.21 2.76
CA ALA A 162 -8.30 -22.64 2.38
C ALA A 162 -8.35 -23.10 0.91
N TYR A 163 -7.72 -22.36 -0.01
CA TYR A 163 -7.58 -22.75 -1.41
C TYR A 163 -6.78 -24.05 -1.55
N PHE A 164 -5.65 -24.18 -0.85
CA PHE A 164 -4.85 -25.41 -0.82
C PHE A 164 -5.64 -26.61 -0.30
N SER A 165 -6.47 -26.40 0.74
CA SER A 165 -7.35 -27.43 1.29
C SER A 165 -8.44 -27.85 0.28
N LYS A 166 -8.99 -26.89 -0.48
CA LYS A 166 -9.96 -27.16 -1.56
C LYS A 166 -9.33 -27.97 -2.70
N VAL A 167 -8.07 -27.69 -3.05
CA VAL A 167 -7.31 -28.49 -4.03
C VAL A 167 -7.12 -29.91 -3.52
N THR A 168 -6.71 -30.09 -2.25
CA THR A 168 -6.52 -31.41 -1.64
C THR A 168 -7.82 -32.22 -1.64
N LYS A 169 -8.97 -31.60 -1.30
CA LYS A 169 -10.29 -32.22 -1.41
C LYS A 169 -10.64 -32.61 -2.85
N SER A 170 -10.36 -31.75 -3.82
CA SER A 170 -10.63 -32.02 -5.24
C SER A 170 -9.82 -33.21 -5.75
N VAL A 171 -8.54 -33.32 -5.35
CA VAL A 171 -7.69 -34.47 -5.68
C VAL A 171 -8.26 -35.76 -5.11
N LEU A 172 -8.75 -35.76 -3.86
CA LEU A 172 -9.40 -36.92 -3.25
C LEU A 172 -10.71 -37.28 -3.93
N ASN A 173 -11.51 -36.29 -4.32
CA ASN A 173 -12.78 -36.49 -5.01
C ASN A 173 -12.60 -37.11 -6.41
N THR A 174 -11.43 -37.01 -7.03
CA THR A 174 -11.14 -37.72 -8.30
C THR A 174 -11.34 -39.23 -8.20
N ILE A 175 -11.14 -39.82 -7.01
CA ILE A 175 -11.33 -41.26 -6.75
C ILE A 175 -12.81 -41.62 -6.70
N ARG A 176 -13.67 -40.66 -6.33
CA ARG A 176 -15.12 -40.82 -6.24
C ARG A 176 -15.76 -41.17 -7.58
N SER A 177 -15.18 -40.63 -8.65
CA SER A 177 -15.66 -40.81 -10.01
C SER A 177 -15.34 -42.20 -10.59
N ILE A 178 -14.55 -43.02 -9.90
CA ILE A 178 -14.20 -44.36 -10.33
C ILE A 178 -15.25 -45.34 -9.78
N PRO A 179 -16.09 -45.94 -10.63
CA PRO A 179 -17.06 -46.92 -10.18
C PRO A 179 -16.34 -48.17 -9.67
N GLN A 180 -16.86 -48.76 -8.60
CA GLN A 180 -16.40 -50.04 -8.09
C GLN A 180 -16.74 -51.14 -9.10
N TRP A 181 -15.79 -52.05 -9.33
CA TRP A 181 -16.01 -53.22 -10.17
C TRP A 181 -17.29 -53.98 -9.79
N GLY A 182 -18.07 -54.38 -10.79
CA GLY A 182 -19.38 -55.01 -10.63
C GLY A 182 -20.54 -54.05 -10.31
N SER A 183 -20.28 -52.75 -10.12
CA SER A 183 -21.34 -51.74 -9.95
C SER A 183 -22.04 -51.38 -11.27
N VAL A 184 -21.37 -51.53 -12.42
CA VAL A 184 -21.88 -51.15 -13.74
C VAL A 184 -22.75 -52.27 -14.36
N GLN A 185 -22.55 -53.52 -13.94
CA GLN A 185 -23.30 -54.67 -14.45
C GLN A 185 -24.75 -54.74 -13.92
N GLY A 186 -25.02 -54.16 -12.74
CA GLY A 186 -26.34 -54.21 -12.08
C GLY A 186 -27.42 -53.38 -12.77
N ASP A 187 -27.05 -52.33 -13.52
CA ASP A 187 -28.01 -51.37 -14.08
C ASP A 187 -28.73 -51.84 -15.35
N LYS A 188 -28.39 -53.03 -15.88
CA LYS A 188 -29.10 -53.61 -17.04
C LYS A 188 -30.29 -54.51 -16.65
N LYS A 189 -30.50 -54.82 -15.37
CA LYS A 189 -31.60 -55.69 -14.90
C LYS A 189 -32.31 -55.14 -13.65
N SER A 190 -32.91 -53.94 -13.72
CA SER A 190 -33.83 -53.48 -12.67
C SER A 190 -34.80 -52.39 -13.16
N GLY A 191 -35.49 -52.65 -14.27
CA GLY A 191 -36.81 -52.06 -14.46
C GLY A 191 -37.81 -52.79 -13.56
N VAL A 192 -38.13 -52.22 -12.39
CA VAL A 192 -39.42 -52.30 -11.66
C VAL A 192 -39.23 -51.55 -10.33
N GLY A 193 -39.92 -50.42 -10.21
CA GLY A 193 -39.94 -49.61 -9.00
C GLY A 193 -40.71 -50.30 -7.88
N LEU A 194 -40.07 -50.44 -6.71
CA LEU A 194 -40.74 -50.71 -5.45
C LEU A 194 -40.24 -49.73 -4.39
N LEU A 195 -41.16 -48.86 -3.97
CA LEU A 195 -41.02 -47.89 -2.88
C LEU A 195 -40.54 -48.60 -1.59
N ARG A 196 -39.44 -48.12 -0.99
CA ARG A 196 -39.04 -48.56 0.36
C ARG A 196 -38.88 -47.36 1.29
N HIS A 197 -39.73 -47.35 2.33
CA HIS A 197 -39.77 -46.36 3.41
C HIS A 197 -38.45 -46.28 4.22
N PRO A 198 -38.14 -45.11 4.82
CA PRO A 198 -36.91 -44.90 5.57
C PRO A 198 -37.02 -45.42 7.01
N ARG A 199 -35.96 -46.10 7.51
CA ARG A 199 -35.76 -46.40 8.94
C ARG A 199 -34.81 -45.38 9.59
N PRO A 200 -34.98 -45.09 10.90
CA PRO A 200 -34.38 -43.93 11.53
C PRO A 200 -32.94 -44.15 11.98
N VAL A 201 -32.22 -43.03 11.99
CA VAL A 201 -30.80 -42.84 12.29
C VAL A 201 -30.51 -43.02 13.79
N SER A 202 -29.54 -43.87 14.13
CA SER A 202 -28.89 -43.89 15.45
C SER A 202 -27.68 -42.94 15.48
N LYS A 203 -27.50 -42.30 16.64
CA LYS A 203 -26.64 -41.13 16.92
C LYS A 203 -25.12 -41.39 16.82
N PRO A 204 -24.29 -40.32 16.68
CA PRO A 204 -22.95 -40.37 16.13
C PRO A 204 -21.85 -40.52 17.21
N ASN A 205 -20.69 -41.04 16.83
CA ASN A 205 -19.45 -40.82 17.58
C ASN A 205 -18.25 -40.54 16.65
N ALA A 206 -17.67 -39.35 16.86
CA ALA A 206 -16.29 -38.92 16.62
C ALA A 206 -15.56 -39.32 15.30
N LYS A 207 -16.00 -38.78 14.15
CA LYS A 207 -15.15 -38.61 12.92
C LYS A 207 -15.64 -37.42 12.06
N SER A 208 -15.58 -36.18 12.56
CA SER A 208 -16.17 -35.03 11.84
C SER A 208 -15.46 -34.66 10.52
N ILE A 209 -14.19 -35.02 10.34
CA ILE A 209 -13.42 -34.65 9.11
C ILE A 209 -13.77 -35.54 7.90
N VAL A 210 -13.98 -36.84 8.14
CA VAL A 210 -14.40 -37.80 7.08
C VAL A 210 -15.82 -37.48 6.64
N PHE A 211 -16.67 -37.07 7.59
CA PHE A 211 -18.02 -36.63 7.32
C PHE A 211 -18.04 -35.38 6.44
N ASP A 212 -17.26 -34.33 6.74
CA ASP A 212 -17.27 -33.11 5.92
C ASP A 212 -16.83 -33.32 4.47
N ILE A 213 -15.90 -34.24 4.20
CA ILE A 213 -15.49 -34.61 2.83
C ILE A 213 -16.58 -35.47 2.15
N MET A 214 -17.27 -36.34 2.89
CA MET A 214 -18.37 -37.16 2.37
C MET A 214 -19.70 -36.41 2.24
N SER A 215 -19.89 -35.30 2.96
CA SER A 215 -21.17 -34.61 3.14
C SER A 215 -21.30 -33.30 2.36
N THR A 216 -20.26 -32.83 1.65
CA THR A 216 -20.28 -31.45 1.09
C THR A 216 -21.17 -31.21 -0.13
N ASP A 217 -21.94 -32.19 -0.63
CA ASP A 217 -22.87 -31.97 -1.77
C ASP A 217 -24.22 -32.71 -1.60
N MET A 218 -24.92 -32.50 -0.48
CA MET A 218 -26.30 -32.99 -0.29
C MET A 218 -27.35 -31.87 -0.20
N SER A 219 -27.12 -30.72 -0.83
CA SER A 219 -28.11 -29.64 -0.91
C SER A 219 -28.23 -29.04 -2.32
N GLY A 220 -28.47 -29.89 -3.32
CA GLY A 220 -28.82 -29.44 -4.66
C GLY A 220 -29.29 -30.58 -5.58
N GLY A 221 -30.61 -30.80 -5.63
CA GLY A 221 -31.30 -31.33 -6.81
C GLY A 221 -31.24 -32.85 -7.08
N MET A 222 -32.39 -33.50 -6.91
CA MET A 222 -32.89 -34.71 -7.58
C MET A 222 -31.90 -35.85 -7.91
N GLY A 223 -32.02 -36.93 -7.12
CA GLY A 223 -32.04 -38.31 -7.61
C GLY A 223 -30.90 -38.76 -8.50
N THR A 224 -29.71 -38.95 -7.93
CA THR A 224 -28.71 -39.85 -8.51
C THR A 224 -28.45 -40.99 -7.54
N GLU A 225 -28.69 -42.20 -8.03
CA GLU A 225 -28.37 -43.46 -7.37
C GLU A 225 -26.93 -43.44 -6.84
N ARG A 226 -26.73 -44.00 -5.64
CA ARG A 226 -25.40 -44.14 -5.03
C ARG A 226 -24.56 -45.08 -5.90
N SER A 227 -23.84 -44.54 -6.87
CA SER A 227 -22.75 -45.22 -7.55
C SER A 227 -21.76 -45.72 -6.48
N ARG A 228 -21.47 -47.02 -6.47
CA ARG A 228 -20.53 -47.60 -5.50
C ARG A 228 -19.13 -47.13 -5.89
N ASP A 229 -18.46 -46.41 -5.01
CA ASP A 229 -17.14 -45.83 -5.26
C ASP A 229 -16.05 -46.44 -4.36
N TYR A 230 -14.80 -46.38 -4.83
CA TYR A 230 -13.65 -46.80 -4.03
C TYR A 230 -13.27 -45.77 -2.94
N LEU A 231 -13.84 -44.55 -2.98
CA LEU A 231 -13.43 -43.44 -2.12
C LEU A 231 -13.56 -43.79 -0.64
N LYS A 232 -14.68 -44.41 -0.22
CA LYS A 232 -14.88 -44.79 1.17
C LYS A 232 -13.78 -45.74 1.68
N GLN A 233 -13.43 -46.75 0.90
CA GLN A 233 -12.44 -47.76 1.26
C GLN A 233 -11.02 -47.17 1.28
N VAL A 234 -10.70 -46.29 0.32
CA VAL A 234 -9.41 -45.57 0.30
C VAL A 234 -9.29 -44.65 1.52
N MET A 235 -10.36 -43.97 1.91
CA MET A 235 -10.40 -43.07 3.09
C MET A 235 -10.40 -43.82 4.43
N GLU A 236 -10.66 -45.13 4.46
CA GLU A 236 -10.47 -45.96 5.66
C GLU A 236 -8.99 -46.25 5.93
N ASN A 237 -8.10 -46.04 4.93
CA ASN A 237 -6.67 -46.20 5.12
C ASN A 237 -6.10 -45.16 6.10
N LYS A 238 -5.55 -45.62 7.22
CA LYS A 238 -4.98 -44.77 8.29
C LYS A 238 -3.88 -43.82 7.80
N GLU A 239 -3.11 -44.19 6.77
CA GLU A 239 -2.05 -43.33 6.24
C GLU A 239 -2.62 -42.19 5.39
N VAL A 240 -3.62 -42.46 4.55
CA VAL A 240 -4.32 -41.44 3.73
C VAL A 240 -4.99 -40.41 4.63
N VAL A 241 -5.67 -40.86 5.70
CA VAL A 241 -6.27 -39.95 6.70
C VAL A 241 -5.20 -39.09 7.37
N ARG A 242 -4.10 -39.71 7.83
CA ARG A 242 -2.99 -38.97 8.47
C ARG A 242 -2.38 -37.92 7.53
N LEU A 243 -2.14 -38.25 6.27
CA LEU A 243 -1.59 -37.31 5.28
C LEU A 243 -2.57 -36.17 4.99
N THR A 244 -3.86 -36.47 4.87
CA THR A 244 -4.90 -35.46 4.62
C THR A 244 -4.99 -34.47 5.78
N VAL A 245 -4.95 -34.96 7.03
CA VAL A 245 -4.93 -34.10 8.21
C VAL A 245 -3.62 -33.31 8.29
N ALA A 246 -2.48 -33.92 7.98
CA ALA A 246 -1.18 -33.21 7.99
C ALA A 246 -1.07 -32.09 6.95
N LEU A 247 -1.82 -32.18 5.84
CA LEU A 247 -1.91 -31.12 4.82
C LEU A 247 -2.80 -29.95 5.28
N GLN A 248 -3.71 -30.18 6.24
CA GLN A 248 -4.50 -29.12 6.86
C GLN A 248 -3.59 -28.29 7.79
N GLY A 249 -3.40 -27.02 7.46
CA GLY A 249 -2.56 -26.10 8.21
C GLY A 249 -1.05 -26.19 7.91
N ASN A 250 -0.63 -27.03 6.96
CA ASN A 250 0.79 -27.15 6.59
C ASN A 250 1.36 -25.82 6.06
N LEU A 251 0.56 -25.04 5.32
CA LEU A 251 0.98 -23.73 4.80
C LEU A 251 1.13 -22.70 5.92
N LEU A 252 0.39 -22.86 7.03
CA LEU A 252 0.46 -21.98 8.19
C LEU A 252 1.80 -22.11 8.94
N LEU A 253 2.57 -23.17 8.68
CA LEU A 253 3.92 -23.32 9.25
C LEU A 253 4.89 -22.24 8.74
N VAL A 254 4.63 -21.64 7.57
CA VAL A 254 5.43 -20.56 6.98
C VAL A 254 5.06 -19.19 7.56
N LYS A 255 3.99 -19.11 8.39
CA LYS A 255 3.50 -17.85 8.97
C LYS A 255 4.58 -17.05 9.74
N PRO A 256 5.46 -17.66 10.56
CA PRO A 256 6.51 -16.91 11.26
C PRO A 256 7.50 -16.23 10.28
N ASP A 257 7.87 -16.92 9.20
CA ASP A 257 8.79 -16.40 8.19
C ASP A 257 8.15 -15.26 7.39
N VAL A 258 6.88 -15.42 7.03
CA VAL A 258 6.06 -14.36 6.43
C VAL A 258 6.01 -13.13 7.35
N ASN A 259 5.73 -13.31 8.63
CA ASN A 259 5.67 -12.20 9.58
C ASN A 259 7.02 -11.50 9.73
N LYS A 260 8.12 -12.26 9.76
CA LYS A 260 9.47 -11.71 9.81
C LYS A 260 9.80 -10.89 8.55
N LEU A 261 9.40 -11.37 7.38
CA LEU A 261 9.51 -10.62 6.12
C LEU A 261 8.71 -9.32 6.20
N LEU A 262 7.43 -9.39 6.58
CA LEU A 262 6.57 -8.21 6.70
C LEU A 262 7.12 -7.18 7.71
N GLN A 263 7.69 -7.64 8.82
CA GLN A 263 8.35 -6.78 9.82
C GLN A 263 9.59 -6.10 9.27
N SER A 264 10.40 -6.76 8.44
CA SER A 264 11.58 -6.11 7.82
C SER A 264 11.20 -4.90 6.95
N TYR A 265 10.00 -4.89 6.38
CA TYR A 265 9.50 -3.76 5.59
C TYR A 265 8.84 -2.65 6.43
N GLN A 266 8.67 -2.84 7.75
CA GLN A 266 8.22 -1.78 8.66
C GLN A 266 9.27 -0.68 8.86
N THR A 267 10.51 -0.85 8.41
CA THR A 267 11.51 0.23 8.35
C THR A 267 11.02 1.42 7.50
N PHE A 268 10.16 1.17 6.51
CA PHE A 268 9.55 2.20 5.68
C PHE A 268 8.35 2.91 6.32
N SER A 269 7.98 2.56 7.56
CA SER A 269 6.77 3.07 8.24
C SER A 269 6.67 4.59 8.33
N HIS A 270 7.81 5.26 8.38
CA HIS A 270 7.88 6.72 8.34
C HIS A 270 7.26 7.34 7.07
N LEU A 271 7.21 6.64 5.93
CA LEU A 271 6.60 7.16 4.70
C LEU A 271 5.08 7.31 4.81
N TRP A 272 4.41 6.46 5.58
CA TRP A 272 2.95 6.49 5.72
C TRP A 272 2.51 6.94 7.11
N SER A 273 3.35 7.72 7.80
CA SER A 273 3.00 8.37 9.06
C SER A 273 1.96 9.47 8.84
N ASP A 274 0.97 9.56 9.72
CA ASP A 274 -0.05 10.62 9.72
C ASP A 274 0.57 12.01 10.02
N GLU A 275 1.74 12.05 10.66
CA GLU A 275 2.43 13.27 11.09
C GLU A 275 3.25 13.93 9.97
N ARG A 276 3.16 13.46 8.71
CA ARG A 276 3.95 13.99 7.58
C ARG A 276 3.94 15.52 7.51
N ASN A 277 2.74 16.10 7.53
CA ASN A 277 2.62 17.56 7.39
C ASN A 277 3.19 18.30 8.59
N GLU A 278 3.05 17.76 9.80
CA GLU A 278 3.59 18.38 11.02
C GLU A 278 5.11 18.35 11.01
N ILE A 279 5.72 17.21 10.64
CA ILE A 279 7.17 17.06 10.52
C ILE A 279 7.74 18.02 9.47
N LEU A 280 7.09 18.12 8.31
CA LEU A 280 7.54 18.99 7.23
C LEU A 280 7.36 20.48 7.56
N ASN A 281 6.23 20.87 8.17
CA ASN A 281 6.04 22.25 8.61
C ASN A 281 7.04 22.62 9.71
N ALA A 282 7.24 21.77 10.72
CA ALA A 282 8.23 22.02 11.77
C ALA A 282 9.66 22.20 11.20
N PHE A 283 10.01 21.44 10.16
CA PHE A 283 11.28 21.62 9.46
C PHE A 283 11.35 23.00 8.77
N VAL A 284 10.32 23.40 8.01
CA VAL A 284 10.34 24.70 7.30
C VAL A 284 10.25 25.89 8.26
N ASP A 285 9.46 25.77 9.32
CA ASP A 285 9.28 26.79 10.37
C ASP A 285 10.59 27.04 11.14
N SER A 286 11.49 26.05 11.20
CA SER A 286 12.83 26.23 11.76
C SER A 286 13.73 27.16 10.93
N GLN A 287 13.27 27.59 9.74
CA GLN A 287 14.02 28.38 8.76
C GLN A 287 15.41 27.78 8.47
N PRO A 288 15.45 26.54 7.94
CA PRO A 288 16.70 25.84 7.72
C PRO A 288 17.53 26.53 6.63
N MET A 289 18.84 26.44 6.77
CA MET A 289 19.77 26.91 5.73
C MET A 289 19.62 26.08 4.45
N THR A 290 19.91 26.68 3.29
CA THR A 290 19.73 26.06 1.97
C THR A 290 20.42 24.70 1.83
N ILE A 291 21.56 24.53 2.49
CA ILE A 291 22.32 23.26 2.56
C ILE A 291 21.48 22.15 3.21
N TYR A 292 20.80 22.43 4.32
CA TYR A 292 19.97 21.42 4.99
C TYR A 292 18.71 21.09 4.18
N ILE A 293 18.19 22.04 3.40
CA ILE A 293 17.11 21.78 2.46
C ILE A 293 17.58 20.80 1.37
N GLU A 294 18.76 21.04 0.81
CA GLU A 294 19.37 20.16 -0.18
C GLU A 294 19.59 18.74 0.38
N ASP A 295 20.15 18.63 1.58
CA ASP A 295 20.35 17.37 2.27
C ASP A 295 19.02 16.63 2.48
N LYS A 296 17.95 17.35 2.85
CA LYS A 296 16.62 16.74 3.04
C LYS A 296 16.06 16.16 1.74
N PHE A 297 16.23 16.84 0.61
CA PHE A 297 15.86 16.27 -0.68
C PHE A 297 16.75 15.11 -1.10
N ALA A 298 18.06 15.17 -0.81
CA ALA A 298 18.98 14.07 -1.07
C ALA A 298 18.64 12.82 -0.24
N GLU A 299 18.22 12.98 1.02
CA GLU A 299 17.68 11.90 1.85
C GLU A 299 16.46 11.24 1.21
N LEU A 300 15.53 12.04 0.68
CA LEU A 300 14.36 11.52 -0.04
C LEU A 300 14.77 10.77 -1.32
N GLU A 301 15.71 11.28 -2.11
CA GLU A 301 16.19 10.55 -3.31
C GLU A 301 16.90 9.23 -2.95
N LYS A 302 17.68 9.22 -1.86
CA LYS A 302 18.29 7.99 -1.35
C LYS A 302 17.24 6.97 -0.91
N LEU A 303 16.16 7.43 -0.28
CA LEU A 303 15.02 6.58 0.09
C LEU A 303 14.35 5.98 -1.14
N LEU A 304 14.19 6.75 -2.22
CA LEU A 304 13.68 6.23 -3.50
C LEU A 304 14.60 5.12 -4.04
N GLN A 305 15.92 5.31 -4.02
CA GLN A 305 16.88 4.28 -4.45
C GLN A 305 16.71 3.00 -3.63
N THR A 306 16.58 3.11 -2.30
CA THR A 306 16.32 1.94 -1.43
C THR A 306 14.99 1.25 -1.77
N ILE A 307 13.94 2.01 -2.10
CA ILE A 307 12.67 1.45 -2.59
C ILE A 307 12.87 0.73 -3.93
N GLU A 308 13.71 1.26 -4.81
CA GLU A 308 14.05 0.65 -6.11
C GLU A 308 14.89 -0.62 -6.00
N GLU A 309 15.69 -0.76 -4.95
CA GLU A 309 16.46 -1.96 -4.64
C GLU A 309 15.60 -3.09 -4.03
N ILE A 310 14.35 -2.82 -3.62
CA ILE A 310 13.44 -3.85 -3.13
C ILE A 310 13.31 -4.97 -4.19
N PRO A 311 13.61 -6.23 -3.82
CA PRO A 311 13.51 -7.37 -4.72
C PRO A 311 12.11 -7.51 -5.32
N ALA A 312 12.01 -7.87 -6.60
CA ALA A 312 10.72 -8.00 -7.30
C ALA A 312 9.82 -9.12 -6.72
N LEU A 313 10.44 -10.16 -6.16
CA LEU A 313 9.77 -11.29 -5.56
C LEU A 313 10.53 -11.79 -4.33
N ASN A 314 9.80 -12.39 -3.40
CA ASN A 314 10.32 -13.05 -2.20
C ASN A 314 9.75 -14.46 -2.13
N ILE A 315 10.61 -15.47 -2.13
CA ILE A 315 10.22 -16.88 -2.11
C ILE A 315 10.44 -17.44 -0.71
N LEU A 316 9.35 -17.90 -0.11
CA LEU A 316 9.28 -18.51 1.23
C LEU A 316 8.72 -19.93 1.10
N GLY A 317 9.61 -20.88 0.83
CA GLY A 317 9.23 -22.28 0.68
C GLY A 317 8.22 -22.48 -0.46
N PRO A 318 6.96 -22.89 -0.18
CA PRO A 318 5.91 -23.03 -1.20
C PRO A 318 5.26 -21.70 -1.63
N LEU A 319 5.61 -20.57 -1.03
CA LEU A 319 4.99 -19.26 -1.29
C LEU A 319 5.92 -18.36 -2.10
N GLU A 320 5.37 -17.71 -3.13
CA GLU A 320 5.98 -16.59 -3.83
C GLU A 320 5.22 -15.31 -3.49
N ILE A 321 5.92 -14.30 -2.99
CA ILE A 321 5.34 -13.01 -2.65
C ILE A 321 5.87 -11.96 -3.62
N GLN A 322 5.00 -11.40 -4.42
CA GLN A 322 5.31 -10.35 -5.38
C GLN A 322 5.27 -8.99 -4.69
N THR A 323 6.30 -8.17 -4.89
CA THR A 323 6.45 -6.87 -4.19
C THR A 323 6.02 -5.68 -5.06
N ALA A 324 5.62 -5.91 -6.30
CA ALA A 324 5.34 -4.85 -7.28
C ALA A 324 4.31 -3.83 -6.76
N LYS A 325 3.19 -4.30 -6.19
CA LYS A 325 2.14 -3.43 -5.63
C LYS A 325 2.62 -2.65 -4.41
N PHE A 326 3.32 -3.31 -3.49
CA PHE A 326 3.93 -2.66 -2.34
C PHE A 326 4.93 -1.56 -2.74
N LYS A 327 5.85 -1.87 -3.67
CA LYS A 327 6.83 -0.91 -4.21
C LYS A 327 6.16 0.29 -4.87
N LEU A 328 5.09 0.07 -5.63
CA LEU A 328 4.30 1.14 -6.23
C LEU A 328 3.68 2.03 -5.15
N ALA A 329 3.08 1.45 -4.11
CA ALA A 329 2.49 2.20 -3.00
C ALA A 329 3.55 3.07 -2.28
N LEU A 330 4.74 2.53 -2.00
CA LEU A 330 5.85 3.31 -1.43
C LEU A 330 6.30 4.45 -2.33
N LYS A 331 6.37 4.24 -3.64
CA LYS A 331 6.71 5.30 -4.61
C LYS A 331 5.68 6.41 -4.64
N VAL A 332 4.40 6.09 -4.47
CA VAL A 332 3.33 7.09 -4.36
C VAL A 332 3.52 7.91 -3.10
N GLU A 333 3.67 7.28 -1.93
CA GLU A 333 3.89 8.02 -0.68
C GLU A 333 5.15 8.87 -0.71
N TRP A 334 6.27 8.32 -1.21
CA TRP A 334 7.51 9.07 -1.41
C TRP A 334 7.30 10.32 -2.26
N LYS A 335 6.55 10.19 -3.36
CA LYS A 335 6.26 11.31 -4.26
C LYS A 335 5.46 12.39 -3.55
N GLU A 336 4.49 12.01 -2.72
CA GLU A 336 3.71 12.94 -1.91
C GLU A 336 4.57 13.66 -0.87
N TRP A 337 5.52 12.97 -0.21
CA TRP A 337 6.50 13.60 0.67
C TRP A 337 7.33 14.68 -0.06
N LYS A 338 7.90 14.32 -1.21
CA LYS A 338 8.71 15.23 -2.03
C LYS A 338 7.90 16.44 -2.51
N LEU A 339 6.68 16.21 -3.00
CA LEU A 339 5.79 17.26 -3.49
C LEU A 339 5.35 18.20 -2.37
N THR A 340 4.97 17.64 -1.21
CA THR A 340 4.52 18.43 -0.06
C THR A 340 5.66 19.30 0.48
N LEU A 341 6.85 18.74 0.68
CA LEU A 341 8.04 19.50 1.09
C LEU A 341 8.36 20.62 0.10
N GLY A 342 8.37 20.31 -1.20
CA GLY A 342 8.61 21.28 -2.26
C GLY A 342 7.60 22.43 -2.26
N ASN A 343 6.31 22.12 -2.07
CA ASN A 343 5.26 23.14 -2.04
C ASN A 343 5.34 24.05 -0.80
N ILE A 344 5.59 23.47 0.39
CA ILE A 344 5.72 24.26 1.63
C ILE A 344 6.92 25.20 1.52
N LEU A 345 8.08 24.69 1.07
CA LEU A 345 9.27 25.50 0.84
C LEU A 345 9.05 26.57 -0.22
N LEU A 346 8.44 26.22 -1.36
CA LEU A 346 8.15 27.17 -2.43
C LEU A 346 7.29 28.33 -1.91
N ASN A 347 6.23 28.04 -1.14
CA ASN A 347 5.38 29.09 -0.57
C ASN A 347 6.15 29.98 0.42
N ALA A 348 7.02 29.41 1.26
CA ALA A 348 7.84 30.17 2.19
C ALA A 348 8.82 31.10 1.46
N TYR A 349 9.53 30.59 0.44
CA TYR A 349 10.47 31.40 -0.35
C TYR A 349 9.77 32.38 -1.30
N ARG A 350 8.56 32.09 -1.76
CA ARG A 350 7.73 33.03 -2.53
C ARG A 350 7.33 34.24 -1.71
N LYS A 351 7.03 34.04 -0.43
CA LYS A 351 6.78 35.16 0.51
C LYS A 351 8.03 36.01 0.68
N LYS A 352 9.18 35.39 0.96
CA LYS A 352 10.47 36.10 1.06
C LYS A 352 10.83 36.87 -0.21
N LEU A 353 10.59 36.27 -1.38
CA LEU A 353 10.78 36.90 -2.68
C LEU A 353 9.89 38.14 -2.84
N ALA A 354 8.60 38.04 -2.49
CA ALA A 354 7.68 39.17 -2.54
C ALA A 354 8.11 40.31 -1.61
N ASP A 355 8.49 39.99 -0.36
CA ASP A 355 8.96 40.96 0.62
C ASP A 355 10.23 41.70 0.13
N LEU A 356 11.17 40.98 -0.51
CA LEU A 356 12.39 41.56 -1.07
C LEU A 356 12.09 42.48 -2.27
N TRP A 357 11.21 42.04 -3.17
CA TRP A 357 10.78 42.81 -4.33
C TRP A 357 10.08 44.10 -3.93
N GLU A 358 9.12 44.02 -3.01
CA GLU A 358 8.41 45.19 -2.49
C GLU A 358 9.38 46.19 -1.86
N PHE A 359 10.34 45.72 -1.07
CA PHE A 359 11.37 46.59 -0.51
C PHE A 359 12.19 47.30 -1.60
N ILE A 360 12.62 46.56 -2.63
CA ILE A 360 13.43 47.10 -3.73
C ILE A 360 12.63 48.13 -4.54
N GLU A 361 11.38 47.85 -4.87
CA GLU A 361 10.52 48.77 -5.63
C GLU A 361 10.22 50.04 -4.83
N VAL A 362 9.76 49.90 -3.58
CA VAL A 362 9.39 51.06 -2.74
C VAL A 362 10.59 51.97 -2.49
N LYS A 363 11.77 51.40 -2.17
CA LYS A 363 12.98 52.20 -1.96
C LYS A 363 13.54 52.75 -3.26
N GLY A 364 13.43 52.00 -4.36
CA GLY A 364 13.83 52.43 -5.70
C GLY A 364 13.06 53.67 -6.14
N ASP A 365 11.73 53.66 -5.99
CA ASP A 365 10.86 54.79 -6.37
C ASP A 365 11.18 56.06 -5.59
N VAL A 366 11.48 55.94 -4.29
CA VAL A 366 11.87 57.09 -3.46
C VAL A 366 13.22 57.66 -3.91
N LEU A 367 14.19 56.81 -4.23
CA LEU A 367 15.53 57.25 -4.67
C LEU A 367 15.56 57.79 -6.10
N LEU A 368 14.58 57.44 -6.94
CA LEU A 368 14.43 58.00 -8.28
C LEU A 368 13.71 59.36 -8.29
N LYS A 369 13.02 59.72 -7.20
CA LYS A 369 12.32 61.00 -7.09
C LYS A 369 13.34 62.15 -7.07
N PRO A 370 13.20 63.18 -7.93
CA PRO A 370 14.10 64.33 -7.92
C PRO A 370 13.93 65.15 -6.64
N VAL A 371 15.06 65.56 -6.03
CA VAL A 371 15.09 66.37 -4.82
C VAL A 371 14.85 67.84 -5.16
N LYS A 372 13.78 68.44 -4.63
CA LYS A 372 13.44 69.85 -4.87
C LYS A 372 13.40 70.68 -3.60
N ASP A 373 12.96 70.11 -2.49
CA ASP A 373 12.75 70.80 -1.23
C ASP A 373 13.32 70.02 -0.04
N LEU A 374 13.28 70.64 1.15
CA LEU A 374 13.82 70.07 2.38
C LEU A 374 13.12 68.77 2.81
N ASP A 375 11.84 68.59 2.45
CA ASP A 375 11.11 67.37 2.76
C ASP A 375 11.56 66.20 1.85
N ASP A 376 11.81 66.47 0.57
CA ASP A 376 12.41 65.50 -0.36
C ASP A 376 13.78 65.03 0.13
N VAL A 377 14.62 65.93 0.65
CA VAL A 377 15.91 65.56 1.25
C VAL A 377 15.71 64.64 2.46
N ARG A 378 14.79 64.99 3.36
CA ARG A 378 14.48 64.19 4.55
C ARG A 378 14.05 62.78 4.17
N LEU A 379 13.15 62.66 3.18
CA LEU A 379 12.67 61.37 2.68
C LEU A 379 13.79 60.56 2.02
N ALA A 380 14.62 61.19 1.18
CA ALA A 380 15.75 60.53 0.53
C ALA A 380 16.80 60.04 1.54
N MET A 381 17.14 60.85 2.55
CA MET A 381 18.10 60.49 3.60
C MET A 381 17.59 59.33 4.47
N ALA A 382 16.32 59.37 4.90
CA ALA A 382 15.70 58.28 5.63
C ALA A 382 15.64 56.98 4.79
N CYS A 383 15.43 57.11 3.48
CA CYS A 383 15.47 55.99 2.55
C CYS A 383 16.88 55.40 2.43
N LEU A 384 17.91 56.22 2.24
CA LEU A 384 19.31 55.79 2.16
C LEU A 384 19.78 55.10 3.44
N GLU A 385 19.41 55.63 4.60
CA GLU A 385 19.69 55.00 5.90
C GLU A 385 19.01 53.63 6.00
N SER A 386 17.73 53.54 5.64
CA SER A 386 16.99 52.29 5.61
C SER A 386 17.61 51.25 4.66
N VAL A 387 18.08 51.65 3.47
CA VAL A 387 18.78 50.76 2.53
C VAL A 387 20.10 50.28 3.13
N ARG A 388 20.88 51.17 3.75
CA ARG A 388 22.16 50.83 4.38
C ARG A 388 21.99 49.84 5.53
N ASP A 389 21.04 50.08 6.41
CA ASP A 389 20.83 49.28 7.60
C ASP A 389 20.31 47.87 7.27
N ASN A 390 19.56 47.74 6.18
CA ASN A 390 19.03 46.45 5.70
C ASN A 390 19.94 45.74 4.70
N PHE A 391 21.00 46.37 4.18
CA PHE A 391 21.82 45.85 3.08
C PHE A 391 22.29 44.40 3.29
N ILE A 392 22.86 44.11 4.46
CA ILE A 392 23.41 42.77 4.77
C ILE A 392 22.29 41.72 4.81
N HIS A 393 21.14 42.08 5.39
CA HIS A 393 19.98 41.19 5.44
C HIS A 393 19.45 40.90 4.02
N LEU A 394 19.30 41.94 3.21
CA LEU A 394 18.81 41.82 1.83
C LEU A 394 19.75 40.97 0.96
N ASP A 395 21.07 41.19 1.02
CA ASP A 395 22.04 40.41 0.24
C ASP A 395 22.07 38.93 0.69
N ARG A 396 21.93 38.68 2.00
CA ARG A 396 21.82 37.31 2.53
C ARG A 396 20.55 36.60 2.06
N GLU A 397 19.40 37.25 2.17
CA GLU A 397 18.12 36.67 1.73
C GLU A 397 18.08 36.47 0.21
N LEU A 398 18.67 37.39 -0.56
CA LEU A 398 18.84 37.29 -2.00
C LEU A 398 19.59 36.01 -2.40
N ILE A 399 20.75 35.76 -1.79
CA ILE A 399 21.54 34.54 -2.02
C ILE A 399 20.72 33.31 -1.64
N ALA A 400 20.06 33.33 -0.47
CA ALA A 400 19.25 32.20 -0.02
C ALA A 400 18.08 31.88 -0.97
N ILE A 401 17.45 32.90 -1.56
CA ILE A 401 16.40 32.74 -2.56
C ILE A 401 16.98 32.13 -3.85
N GLU A 402 18.07 32.68 -4.38
CA GLU A 402 18.71 32.16 -5.61
C GLU A 402 19.10 30.68 -5.44
N GLU A 403 19.75 30.33 -4.33
CA GLU A 403 20.14 28.96 -4.01
C GLU A 403 18.92 28.03 -3.85
N ALA A 404 17.86 28.48 -3.17
CA ALA A 404 16.66 27.68 -2.96
C ALA A 404 15.94 27.37 -4.28
N TYR A 405 15.82 28.36 -5.18
CA TYR A 405 15.23 28.13 -6.50
C TYR A 405 16.12 27.25 -7.40
N ALA A 406 17.45 27.33 -7.26
CA ALA A 406 18.36 26.39 -7.90
C ALA A 406 18.16 24.95 -7.38
N ILE A 407 17.93 24.76 -6.08
CA ILE A 407 17.56 23.46 -5.50
C ILE A 407 16.22 22.98 -6.05
N PHE A 408 15.21 23.85 -6.13
CA PHE A 408 13.91 23.49 -6.71
C PHE A 408 14.05 22.99 -8.15
N ALA A 409 14.86 23.65 -8.96
CA ALA A 409 15.19 23.19 -10.32
C ALA A 409 15.93 21.85 -10.29
N LYS A 410 16.96 21.70 -9.46
CA LYS A 410 17.76 20.47 -9.32
C LYS A 410 16.90 19.24 -8.98
N PHE A 411 15.93 19.39 -8.09
CA PHE A 411 15.06 18.29 -7.66
C PHE A 411 13.73 18.21 -8.44
N ASN A 412 13.55 18.99 -9.51
CA ASN A 412 12.35 19.03 -10.35
C ASN A 412 11.07 19.39 -9.56
N ILE A 413 11.16 20.33 -8.63
CA ILE A 413 10.00 20.95 -8.00
C ILE A 413 9.34 21.89 -9.00
N LYS A 414 8.02 21.84 -9.11
CA LYS A 414 7.27 22.68 -10.06
C LYS A 414 7.19 24.11 -9.53
N VAL A 415 7.89 25.01 -10.18
CA VAL A 415 7.89 26.45 -9.88
C VAL A 415 7.11 27.19 -10.97
N PRO A 416 6.21 28.14 -10.63
CA PRO A 416 5.57 29.01 -11.60
C PRO A 416 6.59 29.82 -12.42
N PRO A 417 6.39 30.01 -13.73
CA PRO A 417 7.33 30.78 -14.56
C PRO A 417 7.45 32.24 -14.09
N GLU A 418 6.37 32.83 -13.58
CA GLU A 418 6.37 34.17 -12.99
C GLU A 418 7.36 34.31 -11.82
N ASP A 419 7.46 33.28 -10.97
CA ASP A 419 8.37 33.30 -9.84
C ASP A 419 9.83 33.15 -10.32
N ILE A 420 10.08 32.37 -11.37
CA ILE A 420 11.41 32.23 -11.99
C ILE A 420 11.88 33.55 -12.59
N GLU A 421 11.04 34.22 -13.39
CA GLU A 421 11.36 35.52 -13.99
C GLU A 421 11.66 36.58 -12.91
N LYS A 422 10.90 36.55 -11.81
CA LYS A 422 11.13 37.42 -10.66
C LYS A 422 12.47 37.13 -9.97
N VAL A 423 12.87 35.88 -9.83
CA VAL A 423 14.18 35.54 -9.23
C VAL A 423 15.32 35.97 -10.17
N ASP A 424 15.20 35.71 -11.47
CA ASP A 424 16.22 36.08 -12.47
C ASP A 424 16.45 37.60 -12.53
N GLY A 425 15.38 38.40 -12.40
CA GLY A 425 15.46 39.86 -12.37
C GLY A 425 15.91 40.45 -11.04
N LEU A 426 15.89 39.67 -9.95
CA LEU A 426 16.05 40.18 -8.59
C LEU A 426 17.45 40.75 -8.35
N ARG A 427 18.50 40.04 -8.77
CA ARG A 427 19.89 40.49 -8.62
C ARG A 427 20.14 41.78 -9.39
N PHE A 428 19.57 41.90 -10.59
CA PHE A 428 19.65 43.11 -11.40
C PHE A 428 18.98 44.30 -10.70
N ASN A 429 17.75 44.13 -10.21
CA ASN A 429 17.02 45.21 -9.55
C ASN A 429 17.63 45.62 -8.21
N PHE A 430 18.17 44.66 -7.44
CA PHE A 430 18.93 44.97 -6.24
C PHE A 430 20.17 45.81 -6.57
N ASN A 431 20.94 45.45 -7.61
CA ASN A 431 22.09 46.26 -8.05
C ASN A 431 21.70 47.65 -8.55
N ASN A 432 20.55 47.78 -9.21
CA ASN A 432 20.01 49.09 -9.59
C ASN A 432 19.69 49.94 -8.37
N LEU A 433 19.04 49.37 -7.34
CA LEU A 433 18.77 50.08 -6.08
C LEU A 433 20.05 50.62 -5.43
N ILE A 434 21.13 49.82 -5.41
CA ILE A 434 22.44 50.27 -4.90
C ILE A 434 23.02 51.39 -5.77
N THR A 435 22.78 51.36 -7.08
CA THR A 435 23.22 52.40 -8.01
C THR A 435 22.44 53.69 -7.77
N TYR A 436 21.11 53.63 -7.68
CA TYR A 436 20.25 54.77 -7.35
C TYR A 436 20.61 55.37 -5.99
N SER A 437 20.98 54.53 -5.01
CA SER A 437 21.42 55.00 -3.70
C SER A 437 22.69 55.85 -3.80
N LYS A 438 23.66 55.45 -4.63
CA LYS A 438 24.91 56.20 -4.86
C LYS A 438 24.65 57.52 -5.59
N GLU A 439 23.83 57.49 -6.64
CA GLU A 439 23.46 58.67 -7.43
C GLU A 439 22.69 59.69 -6.59
N MET A 440 21.75 59.22 -5.76
CA MET A 440 21.02 60.07 -4.83
C MET A 440 21.96 60.66 -3.77
N GLN A 441 22.87 59.87 -3.21
CA GLN A 441 23.88 60.39 -2.28
C GLN A 441 24.75 61.49 -2.90
N GLU A 442 25.19 61.32 -4.15
CA GLU A 442 25.94 62.35 -4.88
C GLU A 442 25.11 63.61 -5.12
N THR A 443 23.83 63.45 -5.46
CA THR A 443 22.88 64.55 -5.65
C THR A 443 22.70 65.34 -4.37
N LEU A 444 22.51 64.66 -3.23
CA LEU A 444 22.39 65.29 -1.92
C LEU A 444 23.65 66.06 -1.51
N CYS A 445 24.85 65.55 -1.81
CA CYS A 445 26.09 66.30 -1.58
C CYS A 445 26.15 67.61 -2.39
N LYS A 446 25.64 67.62 -3.63
CA LYS A 446 25.58 68.84 -4.46
C LYS A 446 24.53 69.84 -3.97
N CYS A 447 23.39 69.35 -3.48
CA CYS A 447 22.31 70.17 -2.95
C CYS A 447 22.53 70.64 -1.50
N GLN A 448 23.54 70.09 -0.80
CA GLN A 448 23.76 70.31 0.63
C GLN A 448 23.94 71.79 1.00
N GLU A 449 24.83 72.52 0.32
CA GLU A 449 25.08 73.94 0.58
C GLU A 449 23.88 74.86 0.26
N PRO A 450 23.28 74.81 -0.95
CA PRO A 450 22.15 75.68 -1.26
C PRO A 450 20.96 75.43 -0.34
N MET A 451 20.67 74.16 0.01
CA MET A 451 19.54 73.84 0.88
C MET A 451 19.78 74.17 2.35
N LYS A 452 21.03 74.08 2.82
CA LYS A 452 21.38 74.58 4.15
C LYS A 452 21.17 76.10 4.24
N LYS A 453 21.50 76.84 3.17
CA LYS A 453 21.26 78.28 3.09
C LYS A 453 19.76 78.59 3.09
N GLU A 454 18.99 77.91 2.24
CA GLU A 454 17.52 78.03 2.19
C GLU A 454 16.87 77.71 3.55
N LEU A 455 17.34 76.67 4.25
CA LEU A 455 16.89 76.34 5.60
C LEU A 455 17.14 77.48 6.59
N MET A 456 18.35 78.06 6.60
CA MET A 456 18.65 79.16 7.53
C MET A 456 17.81 80.42 7.25
N GLU A 457 17.57 80.72 5.97
CA GLU A 457 16.70 81.83 5.56
C GLU A 457 15.24 81.54 5.95
N GLY A 458 14.74 80.33 5.69
CA GLY A 458 13.38 79.91 6.03
C GLY A 458 13.12 79.82 7.54
N VAL A 459 14.10 79.40 8.34
CA VAL A 459 14.01 79.41 9.82
C VAL A 459 13.95 80.83 10.37
N ALA A 460 14.70 81.77 9.78
CA ALA A 460 14.66 83.17 10.17
C ALA A 460 13.30 83.82 9.82
N GLU A 461 12.76 83.52 8.64
CA GLU A 461 11.42 83.96 8.24
C GLU A 461 10.34 83.33 9.12
N PHE A 462 10.44 82.03 9.41
CA PHE A 462 9.52 81.33 10.30
C PHE A 462 9.53 81.90 11.73
N ALA A 463 10.70 82.25 12.27
CA ALA A 463 10.78 82.89 13.57
C ALA A 463 10.00 84.22 13.61
N GLN A 464 10.05 84.97 12.51
CA GLN A 464 9.26 86.20 12.35
C GLN A 464 7.76 85.90 12.22
N GLU A 465 7.38 84.88 11.45
CA GLU A 465 5.98 84.44 11.33
C GLU A 465 5.38 84.03 12.69
N VAL A 466 6.15 83.29 13.51
CA VAL A 466 5.72 82.89 14.86
C VAL A 466 5.56 84.10 15.78
N PHE A 467 6.49 85.05 15.71
CA PHE A 467 6.37 86.30 16.47
C PHE A 467 5.16 87.14 16.04
N ASP A 468 4.91 87.24 14.73
CA ASP A 468 3.76 87.98 14.22
C ASP A 468 2.43 87.27 14.53
N PHE A 469 2.41 85.94 14.54
CA PHE A 469 1.26 85.15 15.00
C PHE A 469 0.96 85.37 16.48
N ASP A 470 1.98 85.39 17.34
CA ASP A 470 1.83 85.64 18.78
C ASP A 470 1.22 87.03 19.05
N ARG A 471 1.79 88.07 18.40
CA ARG A 471 1.23 89.42 18.46
C ARG A 471 -0.22 89.48 17.97
N ASP A 472 -0.52 88.84 16.84
CA ASP A 472 -1.88 88.81 16.28
C ASP A 472 -2.86 88.01 17.15
N PHE A 473 -2.39 86.99 17.86
CA PHE A 473 -3.19 86.23 18.82
C PHE A 473 -3.53 87.05 20.06
N GLU A 474 -2.60 87.86 20.57
CA GLU A 474 -2.87 88.79 21.68
C GLU A 474 -3.83 89.93 21.28
N GLU A 475 -3.63 90.51 20.09
CA GLU A 475 -4.40 91.69 19.64
C GLU A 475 -5.77 91.33 19.05
N ASN A 476 -5.85 90.23 18.29
CA ASN A 476 -7.04 89.86 17.49
C ASN A 476 -7.55 88.45 17.78
N GLY A 477 -6.96 87.74 18.73
CA GLY A 477 -7.36 86.38 19.09
C GLY A 477 -8.74 86.26 19.75
N PRO A 478 -9.13 85.03 20.12
CA PRO A 478 -10.44 84.75 20.71
C PRO A 478 -10.56 85.23 22.16
N MET A 479 -9.47 85.67 22.81
CA MET A 479 -9.44 86.13 24.20
C MET A 479 -9.65 87.65 24.37
N VAL A 480 -9.85 88.40 23.28
CA VAL A 480 -10.06 89.84 23.32
C VAL A 480 -11.40 90.17 24.01
N GLU A 481 -11.38 91.13 24.95
CA GLU A 481 -12.56 91.52 25.72
C GLU A 481 -13.62 92.19 24.83
N GLY A 482 -14.89 91.79 24.99
CA GLY A 482 -16.03 92.40 24.30
C GLY A 482 -16.54 91.67 23.04
N LEU A 483 -16.06 90.46 22.76
CA LEU A 483 -16.50 89.64 21.61
C LEU A 483 -17.85 88.93 21.85
N GLU A 484 -18.68 88.84 20.81
CA GLU A 484 -19.82 87.93 20.83
C GLU A 484 -19.37 86.46 20.77
N ALA A 485 -20.09 85.57 21.44
CA ALA A 485 -19.74 84.14 21.54
C ALA A 485 -19.53 83.45 20.18
N ARG A 486 -20.28 83.87 19.15
CA ARG A 486 -20.13 83.34 17.79
C ARG A 486 -18.83 83.79 17.13
N GLU A 487 -18.47 85.07 17.28
CA GLU A 487 -17.25 85.64 16.72
C GLU A 487 -15.99 85.07 17.41
N ALA A 488 -16.04 84.87 18.73
CA ALA A 488 -14.97 84.20 19.46
C ALA A 488 -14.74 82.76 18.95
N SER A 489 -15.82 82.01 18.68
CA SER A 489 -15.72 80.65 18.12
C SER A 489 -15.11 80.63 16.72
N ASP A 490 -15.47 81.57 15.85
CA ASP A 490 -14.92 81.67 14.49
C ASP A 490 -13.42 82.03 14.54
N ARG A 491 -13.01 82.91 15.47
CA ARG A 491 -11.60 83.23 15.72
C ARG A 491 -10.81 82.03 16.23
N VAL A 492 -11.36 81.22 17.14
CA VAL A 492 -10.70 79.98 17.58
C VAL A 492 -10.38 79.07 16.39
N LEU A 493 -11.36 78.81 15.52
CA LEU A 493 -11.16 77.93 14.36
C LEU A 493 -10.11 78.49 13.39
N LEU A 494 -10.10 79.80 13.16
CA LEU A 494 -9.11 80.45 12.31
C LEU A 494 -7.69 80.33 12.88
N PHE A 495 -7.50 80.65 14.16
CA PHE A 495 -6.19 80.58 14.80
C PHE A 495 -5.72 79.14 15.00
N GLN A 496 -6.63 78.18 15.18
CA GLN A 496 -6.31 76.75 15.17
C GLN A 496 -5.75 76.31 13.80
N ALA A 497 -6.39 76.70 12.69
CA ALA A 497 -5.90 76.35 11.36
C ALA A 497 -4.53 76.97 11.04
N ARG A 498 -4.30 78.23 11.47
CA ARG A 498 -2.99 78.89 11.33
C ARG A 498 -1.92 78.25 12.22
N PHE A 499 -2.28 77.84 13.44
CA PHE A 499 -1.39 77.09 14.32
C PHE A 499 -0.99 75.76 13.68
N ASP A 500 -1.94 74.99 13.15
CA ASP A 500 -1.66 73.70 12.48
C ASP A 500 -0.69 73.87 11.29
N GLU A 501 -0.79 74.99 10.56
CA GLU A 501 0.14 75.33 9.48
C GLU A 501 1.54 75.67 10.01
N LEU A 502 1.65 76.50 11.05
CA LEU A 502 2.92 76.82 11.70
C LEU A 502 3.56 75.57 12.32
N TRP A 503 2.77 74.69 12.91
CA TRP A 503 3.23 73.43 13.48
C TRP A 503 3.84 72.51 12.41
N ARG A 504 3.20 72.40 11.25
CA ARG A 504 3.78 71.67 10.10
C ARG A 504 5.10 72.28 9.63
N LYS A 505 5.20 73.60 9.52
CA LYS A 505 6.46 74.28 9.16
C LYS A 505 7.54 74.01 10.21
N TYR A 506 7.20 74.06 11.50
CA TYR A 506 8.11 73.74 12.59
C TYR A 506 8.63 72.30 12.50
N GLU A 507 7.78 71.31 12.20
CA GLU A 507 8.22 69.92 12.02
C GLU A 507 9.23 69.77 10.86
N VAL A 508 8.99 70.45 9.73
CA VAL A 508 9.89 70.44 8.56
C VAL A 508 11.23 71.11 8.90
N TYR A 509 11.20 72.29 9.51
CA TYR A 509 12.42 73.04 9.83
C TYR A 509 13.24 72.38 10.95
N SER A 510 12.61 71.94 12.04
CA SER A 510 13.29 71.23 13.13
C SER A 510 13.90 69.90 12.65
N SER A 511 13.23 69.21 11.72
CA SER A 511 13.80 68.06 11.02
C SER A 511 15.01 68.45 10.17
N GLY A 512 14.92 69.54 9.40
CA GLY A 512 16.03 70.06 8.60
C GLY A 512 17.23 70.46 9.46
N GLU A 513 17.01 71.16 10.57
CA GLU A 513 18.06 71.55 11.52
C GLU A 513 18.77 70.32 12.10
N LYS A 514 18.02 69.28 12.50
CA LYS A 514 18.59 67.99 12.92
C LYS A 514 19.41 67.33 11.80
N LEU A 515 18.89 67.32 10.57
CA LEU A 515 19.52 66.69 9.43
C LEU A 515 20.89 67.31 9.10
N PHE A 516 21.02 68.64 9.18
CA PHE A 516 22.28 69.34 8.95
C PHE A 516 23.15 69.49 10.21
N ALA A 517 22.78 68.82 11.31
CA ALA A 517 23.44 68.91 12.62
C ALA A 517 23.57 70.35 13.14
N LEU A 518 22.52 71.16 12.92
CA LEU A 518 22.35 72.49 13.48
C LEU A 518 21.63 72.41 14.83
N GLN A 519 21.77 73.46 15.65
CA GLN A 519 21.00 73.58 16.88
C GLN A 519 19.52 73.79 16.53
N VAL A 520 18.64 72.94 17.08
CA VAL A 520 17.20 73.07 16.87
C VAL A 520 16.70 74.29 17.61
N ASN A 521 16.01 75.19 16.91
CA ASN A 521 15.41 76.36 17.53
C ASN A 521 14.11 75.97 18.25
N GLU A 522 13.98 76.37 19.52
CA GLU A 522 12.78 76.15 20.31
C GLU A 522 11.89 77.39 20.25
N TYR A 523 10.59 77.19 20.01
CA TYR A 523 9.58 78.25 19.97
C TYR A 523 8.55 78.00 21.08
N PRO A 524 8.73 78.56 22.29
CA PRO A 524 7.90 78.26 23.47
C PRO A 524 6.40 78.55 23.28
N ILE A 525 6.05 79.42 22.33
CA ILE A 525 4.66 79.80 22.00
C ILE A 525 3.93 78.68 21.24
N LEU A 526 4.68 77.78 20.58
CA LEU A 526 4.14 76.66 19.83
C LEU A 526 4.14 75.33 20.59
N ILE A 527 4.88 75.22 21.71
CA ILE A 527 5.18 73.97 22.42
C ILE A 527 4.31 73.77 23.66
#